data_AF-A0A937Z2Q2-F1
#
_entry.id   AF-A0A937Z2Q2-F1
#
_cell.length_a   1.000
_cell.length_b   1.000
_cell.length_c   1.000
_cell.angle_alpha   90.00
_cell.angle_beta   90.00
_cell.angle_gamma   90.00
#
_symmetry.space_group_name_H-M   'P 1'
#
loop_
_entity.id
_entity.type
_entity.pdbx_description
1 polymer ?
#
loop_
_entity_poly.entity_id
_entity_poly.type
_entity_poly.pdbx_seq_one_letter_code
_entity_poly.pdbx_strand_id
1 'polypeptide(L)'
;MVQTRRSSGLTLVEVVVVLAVIIALVGLLVPTVSYARHRSQTARCVANLEQIAVATQLYYNDHHGPPLGSLPAALQDYVDSSGIFVCPKDRGSTDSYSAFYAARGEATSSQYVVGCPRHGDNDRGAVALGKGRCEDVVEATVQHNGSVVEPGEVVTGGELTFADGSKVTVAEGGQVGLLMSFTDQGACHSVIFVPKGSASFLRCEVTPGSRFEVVTPASIAGVEGTKFDVITGWEYDVAGNVLYSTEVRVYEGKVRVIDRRSGHDKVLPPGQCKKTKTHGRGAPDDPGKGNGKGNGGGNG
;
A
#
# COMPACT_ATOMS: atom_id res chain seq x y z
N MET A 1 43.67 31.39 60.79
CA MET A 1 42.67 32.36 60.28
C MET A 1 41.85 31.68 59.20
N VAL A 2 40.63 31.25 59.50
CA VAL A 2 39.73 30.65 58.51
C VAL A 2 38.91 31.78 57.89
N GLN A 3 39.17 32.08 56.62
CA GLN A 3 38.47 33.11 55.88
C GLN A 3 37.13 32.51 55.38
N THR A 4 36.05 32.76 56.12
CA THR A 4 34.69 32.38 55.70
C THR A 4 34.28 33.24 54.50
N ARG A 5 34.37 32.68 53.30
CA ARG A 5 33.84 33.33 52.09
C ARG A 5 32.33 33.51 52.27
N ARG A 6 31.86 34.75 52.24
CA ARG A 6 30.42 35.05 52.16
C ARG A 6 29.88 34.42 50.87
N SER A 7 29.03 33.40 51.00
CA SER A 7 28.26 32.89 49.89
C SER A 7 27.27 33.97 49.44
N SER A 8 27.45 34.47 48.23
CA SER A 8 26.44 35.27 47.54
C SER A 8 25.22 34.39 47.30
N GLY A 9 24.09 34.68 47.96
CA GLY A 9 22.81 34.02 47.70
C GLY A 9 22.19 34.55 46.42
N LEU A 10 21.68 33.65 45.55
CA LEU A 10 20.93 34.03 44.36
C LEU A 10 19.68 34.83 44.76
N THR A 11 19.39 35.90 44.04
CA THR A 11 18.13 36.62 44.20
C THR A 11 16.98 35.81 43.57
N LEU A 12 15.78 35.91 44.14
CA LEU A 12 14.58 35.25 43.60
C LEU A 12 14.31 35.69 42.14
N VAL A 13 14.66 36.93 41.81
CA VAL A 13 14.54 37.48 40.45
C VAL A 13 15.50 36.82 39.47
N GLU A 14 16.76 36.58 39.84
CA GLU A 14 17.73 35.87 38.97
C GLU A 14 17.23 34.47 38.61
N VAL A 15 16.68 33.74 39.58
CA VAL A 15 16.14 32.39 39.33
C VAL A 15 14.94 32.45 38.37
N VAL A 16 14.05 33.43 38.53
CA VAL A 16 12.85 33.59 37.69
C VAL A 16 13.21 33.93 36.24
N VAL A 17 14.15 34.85 36.02
CA VAL A 17 14.58 35.22 34.66
C VAL A 17 15.25 34.05 33.95
N VAL A 18 16.10 33.30 34.65
CA VAL A 18 16.76 32.12 34.08
C VAL A 18 15.74 31.05 33.66
N LEU A 19 14.76 30.76 34.52
CA LEU A 19 13.69 29.83 34.18
C LEU A 19 12.84 30.32 33.01
N ALA A 20 12.55 31.62 32.93
CA ALA A 20 11.83 32.20 31.80
C ALA A 20 12.57 31.99 30.47
N VAL A 21 13.90 32.18 30.45
CA VAL A 21 14.71 31.94 29.25
C VAL A 21 14.77 30.44 28.91
N ILE A 22 14.93 29.55 29.88
CA ILE A 22 14.91 28.09 29.64
C ILE A 22 13.58 27.65 29.03
N ILE A 23 12.46 28.13 29.58
CA ILE A 23 11.12 27.82 29.05
C ILE A 23 10.97 28.32 27.61
N ALA A 24 11.43 29.54 27.31
CA ALA A 24 11.41 30.07 25.95
C ALA A 24 12.25 29.23 24.97
N LEU A 25 13.46 28.82 25.36
CA LEU A 25 14.34 27.99 24.53
C LEU A 25 13.75 26.58 24.31
N VAL A 26 13.25 25.94 25.36
CA VAL A 26 12.60 24.63 25.26
C VAL A 26 11.35 24.73 24.37
N GLY A 27 10.57 25.80 24.51
CA GLY A 27 9.39 26.07 23.67
C GLY A 27 9.71 26.12 22.17
N LEU A 28 10.88 26.66 21.79
CA LEU A 28 11.34 26.68 20.39
C LEU A 28 11.87 25.31 19.91
N LEU A 29 12.42 24.48 20.81
CA LEU A 29 13.05 23.20 20.44
C LEU A 29 12.02 22.08 20.20
N VAL A 30 10.93 22.03 20.96
CA VAL A 30 9.91 20.96 20.88
C VAL A 30 9.33 20.76 19.47
N PRO A 31 8.81 21.78 18.76
CA PRO A 31 8.21 21.58 17.44
C PRO A 31 9.26 21.12 16.40
N THR A 32 10.49 21.62 16.50
CA THR A 32 11.57 21.28 15.58
C THR A 32 12.01 19.81 15.72
N VAL A 33 12.12 19.30 16.95
CA VAL A 33 12.52 17.91 17.21
C VAL A 33 11.45 16.92 16.71
N SER A 34 10.17 17.24 16.90
CA SER A 34 9.06 16.40 16.41
C SER A 34 9.08 16.30 14.89
N TYR A 35 9.29 17.41 14.19
CA TYR A 35 9.41 17.44 12.74
C TYR A 35 10.62 16.65 12.22
N ALA A 36 11.78 16.79 12.87
CA ALA A 36 12.99 16.04 12.52
C ALA A 36 12.79 14.53 12.70
N ARG A 37 12.13 14.11 13.78
CA ARG A 37 11.76 12.71 14.01
C ARG A 37 10.85 12.18 12.91
N HIS A 38 9.82 12.92 12.52
CA HIS A 38 8.92 12.50 11.45
C HIS A 38 9.66 12.28 10.13
N ARG A 39 10.46 13.26 9.69
CA ARG A 39 11.29 13.13 8.49
C ARG A 39 12.24 11.94 8.55
N SER A 40 12.85 11.67 9.71
CA SER A 40 13.74 10.52 9.87
C SER A 40 13.02 9.18 9.75
N GLN A 41 11.75 9.10 10.18
CA GLN A 41 10.92 7.91 10.06
C GLN A 41 10.51 7.67 8.61
N THR A 42 10.07 8.72 7.90
CA THR A 42 9.77 8.65 6.47
C THR A 42 11.00 8.20 5.66
N ALA A 43 12.16 8.81 5.88
CA ALA A 43 13.40 8.44 5.19
C ALA A 43 13.79 6.96 5.43
N ARG A 44 13.59 6.46 6.66
CA ARG A 44 13.79 5.03 6.96
C ARG A 44 12.77 4.13 6.26
N CYS A 45 11.50 4.55 6.20
CA CYS A 45 10.46 3.82 5.50
C CYS A 45 10.75 3.70 3.99
N VAL A 46 11.19 4.80 3.37
CA VAL A 46 11.64 4.82 1.97
C VAL A 46 12.82 3.85 1.77
N ALA A 47 13.84 3.93 2.61
CA ALA A 47 14.99 3.02 2.55
C ALA A 47 14.59 1.53 2.72
N ASN A 48 13.66 1.23 3.62
CA ASN A 48 13.10 -0.12 3.79
C ASN A 48 12.43 -0.60 2.50
N LEU A 49 11.58 0.23 1.88
CA LEU A 49 10.91 -0.09 0.63
C LEU A 49 11.90 -0.27 -0.54
N GLU A 50 12.98 0.53 -0.59
CA GLU A 50 14.06 0.35 -1.58
C GLU A 50 14.76 -1.00 -1.40
N GLN A 51 15.06 -1.41 -0.17
CA GLN A 51 15.67 -2.71 0.11
C GLN A 51 14.73 -3.87 -0.24
N ILE A 52 13.45 -3.77 0.13
CA ILE A 52 12.42 -4.74 -0.28
C ILE A 52 12.34 -4.82 -1.80
N ALA A 53 12.42 -3.67 -2.48
CA ALA A 53 12.35 -3.59 -3.92
C ALA A 53 13.53 -4.32 -4.60
N VAL A 54 14.76 -4.08 -4.12
CA VAL A 54 15.95 -4.80 -4.59
C VAL A 54 15.84 -6.30 -4.30
N ALA A 55 15.44 -6.68 -3.09
CA ALA A 55 15.26 -8.09 -2.70
C ALA A 55 14.22 -8.79 -3.57
N THR A 56 13.11 -8.11 -3.88
CA THR A 56 12.07 -8.63 -4.77
C THR A 56 12.62 -8.88 -6.18
N GLN A 57 13.42 -7.96 -6.71
CA GLN A 57 14.04 -8.13 -8.03
C GLN A 57 15.01 -9.33 -8.06
N LEU A 58 15.80 -9.52 -6.99
CA LEU A 58 16.68 -10.68 -6.86
C LEU A 58 15.87 -11.99 -6.80
N TYR A 59 14.79 -12.01 -6.01
CA TYR A 59 13.87 -13.14 -5.95
C TYR A 59 13.31 -13.50 -7.34
N TYR A 60 12.88 -12.49 -8.12
CA TYR A 60 12.39 -12.72 -9.48
C TYR A 60 13.44 -13.35 -10.40
N ASN A 61 14.71 -12.97 -10.26
CA ASN A 61 15.79 -13.53 -11.05
C ASN A 61 16.03 -15.02 -10.75
N ASP A 62 15.89 -15.41 -9.49
CA ASP A 62 16.16 -16.79 -9.05
C ASP A 62 14.96 -17.72 -9.22
N HIS A 63 13.74 -17.20 -9.03
CA HIS A 63 12.51 -17.99 -9.00
C HIS A 63 11.63 -17.84 -10.26
N HIS A 64 11.98 -16.94 -11.18
CA HIS A 64 11.19 -16.64 -12.39
C HIS A 64 9.72 -16.30 -12.11
N GLY A 65 9.44 -15.74 -10.94
CA GLY A 65 8.10 -15.41 -10.50
C GLY A 65 8.11 -14.52 -9.26
N PRO A 66 6.96 -13.94 -8.92
CA PRO A 66 6.86 -13.05 -7.76
C PRO A 66 7.05 -13.80 -6.44
N PRO A 67 7.55 -13.13 -5.39
CA PRO A 67 7.40 -13.62 -4.04
C PRO A 67 5.90 -13.75 -3.72
N LEU A 68 5.50 -14.93 -3.27
CA LEU A 68 4.16 -15.28 -2.85
C LEU A 68 4.10 -15.40 -1.33
N GLY A 69 2.94 -15.11 -0.75
CA GLY A 69 2.77 -15.08 0.71
C GLY A 69 3.29 -13.78 1.32
N SER A 70 3.80 -13.84 2.55
CA SER A 70 4.36 -12.68 3.24
C SER A 70 5.77 -12.36 2.74
N LEU A 71 6.05 -11.08 2.52
CA LEU A 71 7.37 -10.57 2.12
C LEU A 71 8.47 -11.01 3.09
N PRO A 72 8.30 -10.98 4.43
CA PRO A 72 9.33 -11.46 5.34
C PRO A 72 9.71 -12.92 5.10
N ALA A 73 8.73 -13.80 4.82
CA ALA A 73 9.01 -15.21 4.61
C ALA A 73 9.62 -15.46 3.23
N ALA A 74 9.13 -14.76 2.20
CA ALA A 74 9.59 -14.95 0.82
C ALA A 74 10.97 -14.34 0.55
N LEU A 75 11.31 -13.23 1.23
CA LEU A 75 12.51 -12.45 0.94
C LEU A 75 13.60 -12.57 2.02
N GLN A 76 13.43 -13.45 3.02
CA GLN A 76 14.36 -13.60 4.14
C GLN A 76 15.82 -13.85 3.70
N ASP A 77 16.03 -14.58 2.61
CA ASP A 77 17.37 -14.94 2.10
C ASP A 77 18.00 -13.84 1.25
N TYR A 78 17.23 -12.79 0.92
CA TYR A 78 17.62 -11.66 0.07
C TYR A 78 17.89 -10.38 0.86
N VAL A 79 17.79 -10.42 2.20
CA VAL A 79 17.86 -9.24 3.06
C VAL A 79 18.71 -9.52 4.31
N ASP A 80 19.48 -8.53 4.74
CA ASP A 80 20.36 -8.67 5.92
C ASP A 80 19.62 -8.56 7.25
N SER A 81 18.40 -7.98 7.26
CA SER A 81 17.64 -7.73 8.48
C SER A 81 16.14 -7.85 8.25
N SER A 82 15.45 -8.60 9.10
CA SER A 82 13.99 -8.67 9.11
C SER A 82 13.33 -7.36 9.54
N GLY A 83 14.08 -6.44 10.16
CA GLY A 83 13.59 -5.12 10.56
C GLY A 83 13.17 -4.25 9.37
N ILE A 84 13.63 -4.57 8.15
CA ILE A 84 13.25 -3.83 6.94
C ILE A 84 11.77 -4.02 6.60
N PHE A 85 11.12 -5.08 7.06
CA PHE A 85 9.70 -5.33 6.80
C PHE A 85 8.77 -4.60 7.77
N VAL A 86 9.33 -3.80 8.70
CA VAL A 86 8.57 -3.07 9.70
C VAL A 86 8.66 -1.57 9.44
N CYS A 87 7.50 -0.96 9.30
CA CYS A 87 7.35 0.48 9.15
C CYS A 87 7.70 1.19 10.46
N PRO A 88 8.54 2.25 10.47
CA PRO A 88 8.93 2.96 11.70
C PRO A 88 7.78 3.53 12.56
N LYS A 89 6.61 3.79 11.94
CA LYS A 89 5.35 4.20 12.59
C LYS A 89 4.50 3.01 13.08
N ASP A 90 4.86 1.78 12.73
CA ASP A 90 4.12 0.53 12.99
C ASP A 90 4.97 -0.43 13.85
N ARG A 91 5.46 0.05 14.99
CA ARG A 91 6.45 -0.65 15.83
C ARG A 91 5.93 -1.93 16.52
N GLY A 92 4.66 -2.26 16.35
CA GLY A 92 4.03 -3.49 16.87
C GLY A 92 3.88 -4.59 15.83
N SER A 93 4.18 -4.33 14.56
CA SER A 93 4.08 -5.31 13.48
C SER A 93 5.41 -6.01 13.23
N THR A 94 5.33 -7.25 12.74
CA THR A 94 6.46 -7.99 12.14
C THR A 94 6.42 -7.92 10.62
N ASP A 95 5.35 -7.35 10.07
CA ASP A 95 5.11 -7.24 8.63
C ASP A 95 4.17 -6.06 8.36
N SER A 96 4.76 -4.95 7.96
CA SER A 96 4.04 -3.70 7.69
C SER A 96 3.67 -3.54 6.22
N TYR A 97 4.32 -4.28 5.30
CA TYR A 97 4.31 -3.98 3.86
C TYR A 97 3.66 -5.07 3.00
N SER A 98 3.57 -6.33 3.45
CA SER A 98 2.95 -7.39 2.62
C SER A 98 1.48 -7.10 2.31
N ALA A 99 0.77 -6.46 3.24
CA ALA A 99 -0.61 -6.02 3.03
C ALA A 99 -0.72 -4.95 1.92
N PHE A 100 0.37 -4.27 1.58
CA PHE A 100 0.43 -3.23 0.56
C PHE A 100 1.26 -3.64 -0.65
N TYR A 101 1.48 -4.95 -0.83
CA TYR A 101 2.22 -5.54 -1.93
C TYR A 101 1.30 -6.20 -2.94
N ALA A 102 1.48 -5.89 -4.21
CA ALA A 102 0.87 -6.62 -5.31
C ALA A 102 1.91 -6.92 -6.40
N ALA A 103 2.21 -8.21 -6.56
CA ALA A 103 2.99 -8.78 -7.65
C ALA A 103 2.36 -8.51 -9.03
N ARG A 104 3.16 -8.10 -10.02
CA ARG A 104 2.76 -7.80 -11.40
C ARG A 104 3.73 -8.49 -12.40
N GLY A 105 3.25 -9.40 -13.24
CA GLY A 105 3.93 -9.82 -14.49
C GLY A 105 5.37 -10.36 -14.39
N GLU A 106 6.02 -10.53 -15.56
CA GLU A 106 7.41 -10.99 -15.71
C GLU A 106 8.44 -9.85 -15.79
N ALA A 107 9.72 -10.25 -15.74
CA ALA A 107 10.85 -9.51 -15.19
C ALA A 107 11.28 -8.16 -15.83
N THR A 108 10.61 -7.63 -16.85
CA THR A 108 11.23 -6.60 -17.71
C THR A 108 10.72 -5.16 -17.59
N SER A 109 9.56 -4.90 -16.95
CA SER A 109 9.24 -3.55 -16.44
C SER A 109 7.91 -3.55 -15.67
N SER A 110 7.94 -3.04 -14.43
CA SER A 110 6.77 -2.90 -13.53
C SER A 110 6.35 -4.16 -12.77
N GLN A 111 7.33 -4.89 -12.21
CA GLN A 111 7.18 -6.22 -11.59
C GLN A 111 6.28 -6.31 -10.34
N TYR A 112 6.03 -5.20 -9.64
CA TYR A 112 5.19 -5.17 -8.45
C TYR A 112 4.90 -3.71 -8.09
N VAL A 113 3.95 -3.55 -7.18
CA VAL A 113 3.80 -2.37 -6.34
C VAL A 113 3.96 -2.78 -4.89
N VAL A 114 4.72 -2.01 -4.12
CA VAL A 114 4.72 -2.07 -2.66
C VAL A 114 4.64 -0.66 -2.12
N GLY A 115 3.66 -0.40 -1.25
CA GLY A 115 3.42 0.90 -0.67
C GLY A 115 3.55 0.90 0.85
N CYS A 116 3.69 2.10 1.41
CA CYS A 116 3.43 2.34 2.82
C CYS A 116 2.51 3.56 2.99
N PRO A 117 1.23 3.38 3.35
CA PRO A 117 0.31 4.49 3.57
C PRO A 117 0.56 5.20 4.91
N ARG A 118 1.35 4.60 5.82
CA ARG A 118 1.46 5.07 7.21
C ARG A 118 2.31 6.34 7.38
N HIS A 119 3.09 6.73 6.37
CA HIS A 119 3.97 7.92 6.46
C HIS A 119 3.43 9.14 5.68
N GLY A 120 2.13 9.09 5.33
CA GLY A 120 1.31 10.09 4.64
C GLY A 120 1.15 11.49 5.24
N ASP A 121 2.04 12.01 6.09
CA ASP A 121 1.81 13.35 6.67
C ASP A 121 1.97 14.42 5.56
N ASN A 122 0.90 15.18 5.29
CA ASN A 122 0.67 16.08 4.14
C ASN A 122 0.42 15.38 2.79
N ASP A 123 -0.43 14.34 2.77
CA ASP A 123 -0.82 13.60 1.56
C ASP A 123 0.38 12.95 0.84
N ARG A 124 1.40 12.45 1.55
CA ARG A 124 2.61 11.88 0.90
C ARG A 124 2.92 10.44 1.29
N GLY A 125 2.58 9.49 0.42
CA GLY A 125 2.93 8.08 0.57
C GLY A 125 4.34 7.77 0.06
N ALA A 126 4.88 6.61 0.47
CA ALA A 126 6.09 6.06 -0.14
C ALA A 126 5.72 4.81 -0.93
N VAL A 127 6.09 4.76 -2.21
CA VAL A 127 5.76 3.65 -3.10
C VAL A 127 6.98 3.22 -3.89
N ALA A 128 7.27 1.92 -3.88
CA ALA A 128 8.22 1.33 -4.80
C ALA A 128 7.46 0.74 -6.00
N LEU A 129 7.80 1.23 -7.20
CA LEU A 129 7.29 0.71 -8.47
C LEU A 129 8.42 0.00 -9.20
N GLY A 130 8.25 -1.30 -9.47
CA GLY A 130 9.01 -2.26 -10.31
C GLY A 130 10.35 -1.93 -11.00
N LYS A 131 11.18 -1.03 -10.45
CA LYS A 131 12.54 -0.64 -10.88
C LYS A 131 13.42 -0.21 -9.69
N GLY A 132 13.07 -0.58 -8.46
CA GLY A 132 13.87 -0.23 -7.28
C GLY A 132 13.77 1.23 -6.82
N ARG A 133 13.02 2.09 -7.53
CA ARG A 133 12.84 3.49 -7.12
C ARG A 133 11.66 3.60 -6.17
N CYS A 134 11.92 4.10 -4.97
CA CYS A 134 10.87 4.59 -4.10
C CYS A 134 10.61 6.06 -4.41
N GLU A 135 9.34 6.40 -4.55
CA GLU A 135 8.91 7.77 -4.80
C GLU A 135 8.03 8.25 -3.65
N ASP A 136 8.26 9.50 -3.26
CA ASP A 136 7.31 10.26 -2.47
C ASP A 136 6.15 10.61 -3.41
N VAL A 137 5.02 9.92 -3.26
CA VAL A 137 3.83 10.11 -4.09
C VAL A 137 2.78 10.91 -3.33
N VAL A 138 1.95 11.67 -4.03
CA VAL A 138 0.85 12.38 -3.37
C VAL A 138 -0.34 11.42 -3.23
N GLU A 139 -0.78 11.10 -2.01
CA GLU A 139 -1.95 10.23 -1.82
C GLU A 139 -3.20 10.88 -2.45
N ALA A 140 -3.96 10.07 -3.16
CA ALA A 140 -5.16 10.50 -3.86
C ALA A 140 -6.38 9.90 -3.17
N THR A 141 -7.23 10.76 -2.63
CA THR A 141 -8.41 10.35 -1.85
C THR A 141 -9.34 9.44 -2.66
N VAL A 142 -9.85 8.41 -1.99
CA VAL A 142 -10.90 7.53 -2.50
C VAL A 142 -12.07 7.58 -1.53
N GLN A 143 -13.29 7.65 -2.07
CA GLN A 143 -14.51 7.69 -1.28
C GLN A 143 -15.43 6.54 -1.65
N HIS A 144 -16.08 5.93 -0.66
CA HIS A 144 -17.16 4.96 -0.81
C HIS A 144 -18.46 5.57 -0.33
N ASN A 145 -19.41 5.78 -1.24
CA ASN A 145 -20.68 6.45 -0.95
C ASN A 145 -20.52 7.80 -0.19
N GLY A 146 -19.42 8.51 -0.44
CA GLY A 146 -19.10 9.81 0.18
C GLY A 146 -18.21 9.75 1.44
N SER A 147 -17.96 8.56 2.00
CA SER A 147 -17.03 8.38 3.13
C SER A 147 -15.63 8.05 2.61
N VAL A 148 -14.58 8.61 3.22
CA VAL A 148 -13.19 8.30 2.86
C VAL A 148 -12.89 6.82 3.12
N VAL A 149 -12.20 6.18 2.18
CA VAL A 149 -11.72 4.80 2.29
C VAL A 149 -10.21 4.82 2.50
N GLU A 150 -9.75 4.20 3.57
CA GLU A 150 -8.33 4.13 3.89
C GLU A 150 -7.63 2.97 3.14
N PRO A 151 -6.33 3.11 2.80
CA PRO A 151 -5.56 1.99 2.27
C PRO A 151 -5.60 0.75 3.18
N GLY A 152 -5.99 -0.39 2.62
CA GLY A 152 -6.22 -1.67 3.28
C GLY A 152 -7.67 -1.91 3.73
N GLU A 153 -8.52 -0.88 3.71
CA GLU A 153 -9.94 -1.01 4.04
C GLU A 153 -10.70 -1.75 2.93
N VAL A 154 -11.64 -2.61 3.34
CA VAL A 154 -12.52 -3.37 2.45
C VAL A 154 -13.95 -2.87 2.62
N VAL A 155 -14.56 -2.47 1.51
CA VAL A 155 -15.95 -2.02 1.44
C VAL A 155 -16.82 -3.06 0.72
N THR A 156 -18.14 -2.99 0.94
CA THR A 156 -19.12 -3.93 0.38
C THR A 156 -20.23 -3.17 -0.36
N GLY A 157 -20.53 -3.58 -1.61
CA GLY A 157 -21.52 -2.92 -2.48
C GLY A 157 -21.20 -1.44 -2.77
N GLY A 158 -22.12 -0.72 -3.41
CA GLY A 158 -22.05 0.74 -3.60
C GLY A 158 -21.06 1.22 -4.66
N GLU A 159 -20.66 2.49 -4.58
CA GLU A 159 -19.75 3.12 -5.56
C GLU A 159 -18.51 3.69 -4.86
N LEU A 160 -17.34 3.36 -5.41
CA LEU A 160 -16.08 4.04 -5.10
C LEU A 160 -15.86 5.16 -6.11
N THR A 161 -15.52 6.35 -5.62
CA THR A 161 -15.12 7.51 -6.42
C THR A 161 -13.68 7.88 -6.09
N PHE A 162 -12.85 8.01 -7.11
CA PHE A 162 -11.43 8.33 -7.00
C PHE A 162 -11.17 9.82 -7.29
N ALA A 163 -10.06 10.36 -6.81
CA ALA A 163 -9.72 11.78 -6.95
C ALA A 163 -9.62 12.28 -8.39
N ASP A 164 -9.30 11.39 -9.34
CA ASP A 164 -9.25 11.66 -10.78
C ASP A 164 -10.62 11.57 -11.48
N GLY A 165 -11.69 11.34 -10.72
CA GLY A 165 -13.03 11.14 -11.24
C GLY A 165 -13.32 9.71 -11.72
N SER A 166 -12.36 8.79 -11.64
CA SER A 166 -12.61 7.37 -11.92
C SER A 166 -13.65 6.82 -10.94
N LYS A 167 -14.41 5.81 -11.38
CA LYS A 167 -15.48 5.19 -10.59
C LYS A 167 -15.42 3.68 -10.65
N VAL A 168 -15.75 3.04 -9.53
CA VAL A 168 -15.96 1.60 -9.46
C VAL A 168 -17.29 1.32 -8.77
N THR A 169 -18.25 0.80 -9.51
CA THR A 169 -19.53 0.33 -8.97
C THR A 169 -19.40 -1.14 -8.58
N VAL A 170 -19.72 -1.45 -7.34
CA VAL A 170 -19.67 -2.79 -6.76
C VAL A 170 -21.10 -3.30 -6.61
N ALA A 171 -21.39 -4.47 -7.20
CA ALA A 171 -22.70 -5.10 -7.04
C ALA A 171 -23.01 -5.43 -5.57
N GLU A 172 -24.30 -5.52 -5.23
CA GLU A 172 -24.74 -5.87 -3.88
C GLU A 172 -24.11 -7.18 -3.38
N GLY A 173 -23.58 -7.16 -2.16
CA GLY A 173 -22.87 -8.30 -1.56
C GLY A 173 -21.43 -8.50 -2.06
N GLY A 174 -21.01 -7.81 -3.13
CA GLY A 174 -19.63 -7.82 -3.61
C GLY A 174 -18.70 -7.01 -2.70
N GLN A 175 -17.45 -7.46 -2.55
CA GLN A 175 -16.42 -6.80 -1.76
C GLN A 175 -15.29 -6.26 -2.63
N VAL A 176 -14.73 -5.13 -2.24
CA VAL A 176 -13.53 -4.56 -2.84
C VAL A 176 -12.76 -3.78 -1.79
N GLY A 177 -11.44 -3.87 -1.80
CA GLY A 177 -10.59 -3.08 -0.93
C GLY A 177 -9.72 -2.11 -1.69
N LEU A 178 -9.34 -1.02 -1.04
CA LEU A 178 -8.36 -0.09 -1.57
C LEU A 178 -6.97 -0.59 -1.21
N LEU A 179 -6.11 -0.86 -2.18
CA LEU A 179 -4.71 -1.12 -1.86
C LEU A 179 -3.99 0.20 -1.57
N MET A 180 -4.12 1.12 -2.52
CA MET A 180 -3.52 2.45 -2.49
C MET A 180 -4.01 3.27 -3.68
N SER A 181 -3.97 4.59 -3.55
CA SER A 181 -4.30 5.53 -4.60
C SER A 181 -3.41 6.74 -4.44
N PHE A 182 -2.69 7.11 -5.50
CA PHE A 182 -1.71 8.19 -5.44
C PHE A 182 -1.50 8.86 -6.80
N THR A 183 -1.01 10.09 -6.80
CA THR A 183 -0.63 10.84 -8.00
C THR A 183 0.88 10.78 -8.17
N ASP A 184 1.32 10.33 -9.35
CA ASP A 184 2.71 10.38 -9.82
C ASP A 184 2.77 11.24 -11.09
N GLN A 185 3.62 12.28 -11.09
CA GLN A 185 3.83 13.18 -12.24
C GLN A 185 2.53 13.73 -12.87
N GLY A 186 1.50 13.96 -12.05
CA GLY A 186 0.20 14.50 -12.49
C GLY A 186 -0.79 13.45 -13.01
N ALA A 187 -0.45 12.17 -13.01
CA ALA A 187 -1.36 11.08 -13.31
C ALA A 187 -1.73 10.31 -12.04
N CYS A 188 -3.02 10.04 -11.85
CA CYS A 188 -3.49 9.21 -10.75
C CYS A 188 -3.19 7.74 -11.05
N HIS A 189 -2.69 7.03 -10.05
CA HIS A 189 -2.46 5.59 -10.04
C HIS A 189 -3.21 4.98 -8.87
N SER A 190 -4.28 4.26 -9.19
CA SER A 190 -5.14 3.60 -8.21
C SER A 190 -5.05 2.10 -8.34
N VAL A 191 -4.85 1.42 -7.21
CA VAL A 191 -4.83 -0.03 -7.14
C VAL A 191 -5.87 -0.46 -6.12
N ILE A 192 -6.83 -1.25 -6.56
CA ILE A 192 -7.84 -1.89 -5.72
C ILE A 192 -7.66 -3.40 -5.74
N PHE A 193 -8.22 -4.09 -4.76
CA PHE A 193 -8.17 -5.53 -4.69
C PHE A 193 -9.51 -6.16 -4.35
N VAL A 194 -9.68 -7.42 -4.74
CA VAL A 194 -10.83 -8.25 -4.33
C VAL A 194 -10.34 -9.29 -3.33
N PRO A 195 -10.85 -9.31 -2.09
CA PRO A 195 -10.43 -10.27 -1.07
C PRO A 195 -10.64 -11.73 -1.49
N LYS A 196 -9.75 -12.64 -1.07
CA LYS A 196 -9.90 -14.09 -1.23
C LYS A 196 -11.18 -14.55 -0.56
N GLY A 197 -11.90 -15.44 -1.24
CA GLY A 197 -13.16 -15.97 -0.73
C GLY A 197 -14.33 -14.99 -0.83
N SER A 198 -14.14 -13.85 -1.51
CA SER A 198 -15.24 -12.99 -1.94
C SER A 198 -15.61 -13.25 -3.39
N ALA A 199 -16.89 -13.07 -3.72
CA ALA A 199 -17.38 -13.04 -5.08
C ALA A 199 -17.93 -11.63 -5.34
N SER A 200 -17.35 -10.95 -6.32
CA SER A 200 -17.62 -9.54 -6.60
C SER A 200 -17.82 -9.33 -8.08
N PHE A 201 -18.80 -8.49 -8.41
CA PHE A 201 -18.95 -7.90 -9.73
C PHE A 201 -18.61 -6.41 -9.62
N LEU A 202 -17.56 -5.99 -10.34
CA LEU A 202 -17.09 -4.62 -10.36
C LEU A 202 -17.27 -4.05 -11.76
N ARG A 203 -17.94 -2.91 -11.87
CA ARG A 203 -17.96 -2.09 -13.08
C ARG A 203 -16.99 -0.93 -12.91
N CYS A 204 -15.94 -0.91 -13.73
CA CYS A 204 -14.88 0.08 -13.64
C CYS A 204 -15.02 1.08 -14.79
N GLU A 205 -15.07 2.36 -14.46
CA GLU A 205 -15.07 3.49 -15.38
C GLU A 205 -13.87 4.38 -15.04
N VAL A 206 -12.78 4.21 -15.78
CA VAL A 206 -11.49 4.84 -15.47
C VAL A 206 -11.29 6.08 -16.33
N THR A 207 -10.93 7.19 -15.69
CA THR A 207 -10.63 8.46 -16.34
C THR A 207 -9.43 8.31 -17.31
N PRO A 208 -9.52 8.84 -18.54
CA PRO A 208 -8.40 8.86 -19.48
C PRO A 208 -7.13 9.48 -18.91
N GLY A 209 -5.99 8.80 -19.07
CA GLY A 209 -4.69 9.24 -18.56
C GLY A 209 -4.35 8.74 -17.16
N SER A 210 -5.33 8.20 -16.42
CA SER A 210 -5.09 7.57 -15.12
C SER A 210 -4.69 6.10 -15.27
N ARG A 211 -3.77 5.66 -14.43
CA ARG A 211 -3.41 4.24 -14.26
C ARG A 211 -4.33 3.60 -13.23
N PHE A 212 -4.94 2.49 -13.60
CA PHE A 212 -5.87 1.81 -12.71
C PHE A 212 -5.69 0.30 -12.76
N GLU A 213 -5.64 -0.34 -11.60
CA GLU A 213 -5.45 -1.78 -11.48
C GLU A 213 -6.45 -2.41 -10.52
N VAL A 214 -7.02 -3.54 -10.95
CA VAL A 214 -7.87 -4.40 -10.13
C VAL A 214 -7.13 -5.70 -9.87
N VAL A 215 -6.66 -5.88 -8.65
CA VAL A 215 -5.95 -7.07 -8.20
C VAL A 215 -6.94 -8.08 -7.66
N THR A 216 -7.05 -9.24 -8.31
CA THR A 216 -7.91 -10.33 -7.84
C THR A 216 -7.05 -11.55 -7.50
N PRO A 217 -7.60 -12.58 -6.83
CA PRO A 217 -6.82 -13.76 -6.51
C PRO A 217 -6.27 -14.51 -7.74
N ALA A 218 -6.95 -14.44 -8.90
CA ALA A 218 -6.52 -15.18 -10.10
C ALA A 218 -5.80 -14.32 -11.15
N SER A 219 -6.15 -13.04 -11.29
CA SER A 219 -5.52 -12.15 -12.28
C SER A 219 -5.47 -10.68 -11.83
N ILE A 220 -4.66 -9.88 -12.51
CA ILE A 220 -4.69 -8.41 -12.39
C ILE A 220 -5.20 -7.84 -13.70
N ALA A 221 -6.18 -6.96 -13.62
CA ALA A 221 -6.67 -6.17 -14.75
C ALA A 221 -6.13 -4.74 -14.61
N GLY A 222 -5.24 -4.34 -15.51
CA GLY A 222 -4.59 -3.02 -15.49
C GLY A 222 -4.87 -2.22 -16.76
N VAL A 223 -5.03 -0.90 -16.61
CA VAL A 223 -5.45 0.00 -17.68
C VAL A 223 -4.91 1.43 -17.58
N GLU A 224 -4.97 2.13 -18.71
CA GLU A 224 -4.93 3.60 -18.79
C GLU A 224 -6.22 4.10 -19.48
N GLY A 225 -7.24 4.53 -18.72
CA GLY A 225 -8.48 5.14 -19.25
C GLY A 225 -9.43 4.24 -20.06
N THR A 226 -10.32 3.49 -19.41
CA THR A 226 -11.21 2.51 -20.09
C THR A 226 -12.42 2.15 -19.25
N LYS A 227 -13.42 1.53 -19.91
CA LYS A 227 -14.55 0.88 -19.24
C LYS A 227 -14.47 -0.64 -19.38
N PHE A 228 -14.51 -1.32 -18.24
CA PHE A 228 -14.42 -2.77 -18.18
C PHE A 228 -15.09 -3.30 -16.92
N ASP A 229 -15.57 -4.54 -16.97
CA ASP A 229 -16.07 -5.25 -15.81
C ASP A 229 -15.04 -6.29 -15.33
N VAL A 230 -14.97 -6.47 -14.01
CA VAL A 230 -14.24 -7.55 -13.36
C VAL A 230 -15.23 -8.37 -12.53
N ILE A 231 -15.39 -9.64 -12.90
CA ILE A 231 -16.21 -10.60 -12.17
C ILE A 231 -15.28 -11.59 -11.48
N THR A 232 -15.47 -11.79 -10.18
CA THR A 232 -14.72 -12.73 -9.37
C THR A 232 -15.64 -13.77 -8.76
N GLY A 233 -15.13 -14.96 -8.56
CA GLY A 233 -15.83 -16.04 -7.89
C GLY A 233 -14.86 -17.08 -7.38
N TRP A 234 -15.34 -17.95 -6.50
CA TRP A 234 -14.54 -19.01 -5.93
C TRP A 234 -15.40 -20.26 -5.73
N GLU A 235 -14.76 -21.42 -5.84
CA GLU A 235 -15.38 -22.72 -5.70
C GLU A 235 -14.41 -23.70 -5.04
N TYR A 236 -14.91 -24.82 -4.51
CA TYR A 236 -14.06 -25.94 -4.12
C TYR A 236 -13.95 -26.91 -5.30
N ASP A 237 -12.74 -27.34 -5.62
CA ASP A 237 -12.53 -28.44 -6.56
C ASP A 237 -12.94 -29.79 -5.94
N VAL A 238 -12.91 -30.85 -6.75
CA VAL A 238 -13.25 -32.21 -6.32
C VAL A 238 -12.32 -32.78 -5.23
N ALA A 239 -11.13 -32.20 -5.07
CA ALA A 239 -10.17 -32.57 -4.04
C ALA A 239 -10.26 -31.66 -2.79
N GLY A 240 -11.26 -30.79 -2.73
CA GLY A 240 -11.50 -29.86 -1.62
C GLY A 240 -10.54 -28.65 -1.60
N ASN A 241 -9.77 -28.41 -2.65
CA ASN A 241 -8.94 -27.20 -2.73
C ASN A 241 -9.78 -26.02 -3.24
N VAL A 242 -9.47 -24.83 -2.72
CA VAL A 242 -10.11 -23.59 -3.20
C VAL A 242 -9.60 -23.26 -4.59
N LEU A 243 -10.52 -22.92 -5.49
CA LEU A 243 -10.25 -22.44 -6.84
C LEU A 243 -10.86 -21.04 -6.98
N TYR A 244 -10.02 -20.06 -7.23
CA TYR A 244 -10.44 -18.70 -7.55
C TYR A 244 -10.59 -18.52 -9.04
N SER A 245 -11.56 -17.73 -9.46
CA SER A 245 -11.80 -17.36 -10.85
C SER A 245 -11.99 -15.87 -11.01
N THR A 246 -11.48 -15.34 -12.11
CA THR A 246 -11.64 -13.93 -12.48
C THR A 246 -11.94 -13.84 -13.96
N GLU A 247 -12.98 -13.12 -14.32
CA GLU A 247 -13.34 -12.80 -15.68
C GLU A 247 -13.28 -11.29 -15.89
N VAL A 248 -12.53 -10.86 -16.89
CA VAL A 248 -12.41 -9.46 -17.29
C VAL A 248 -13.13 -9.27 -18.62
N ARG A 249 -14.02 -8.29 -18.71
CA ARG A 249 -14.80 -7.94 -19.92
C ARG A 249 -14.55 -6.50 -20.30
N VAL A 250 -14.11 -6.24 -21.53
CA VAL A 250 -13.75 -4.88 -21.98
C VAL A 250 -14.85 -4.29 -22.85
N TYR A 251 -15.29 -3.06 -22.55
CA TYR A 251 -16.29 -2.34 -23.35
C TYR A 251 -15.68 -1.20 -24.16
N GLU A 252 -14.71 -0.50 -23.59
CA GLU A 252 -14.01 0.62 -24.22
C GLU A 252 -12.51 0.53 -23.93
N GLY A 253 -11.66 1.07 -24.81
CA GLY A 253 -10.20 1.08 -24.61
C GLY A 253 -9.55 -0.32 -24.65
N LYS A 254 -8.46 -0.50 -23.91
CA LYS A 254 -7.72 -1.78 -23.85
C LYS A 254 -7.39 -2.13 -22.41
N VAL A 255 -7.51 -3.41 -22.07
CA VAL A 255 -7.19 -3.90 -20.72
C VAL A 255 -6.09 -4.94 -20.77
N ARG A 256 -5.01 -4.72 -20.02
CA ARG A 256 -3.96 -5.73 -19.83
C ARG A 256 -4.37 -6.64 -18.69
N VAL A 257 -4.49 -7.94 -18.97
CA VAL A 257 -4.86 -8.96 -17.98
C VAL A 257 -3.69 -9.90 -17.73
N ILE A 258 -3.14 -9.82 -16.53
CA ILE A 258 -1.99 -10.59 -16.06
C ILE A 258 -2.49 -11.76 -15.21
N ASP A 259 -2.09 -12.98 -15.54
CA ASP A 259 -2.31 -14.14 -14.67
C ASP A 259 -1.40 -14.04 -13.43
N ARG A 260 -1.96 -14.11 -12.22
CA ARG A 260 -1.16 -13.91 -10.98
C ARG A 260 -0.21 -15.06 -10.68
N ARG A 261 -0.44 -16.25 -11.25
CA ARG A 261 0.39 -17.43 -11.00
C ARG A 261 1.51 -17.54 -12.02
N SER A 262 1.21 -17.37 -13.30
CA SER A 262 2.22 -17.49 -14.36
C SER A 262 2.93 -16.19 -14.69
N GLY A 263 2.38 -15.03 -14.31
CA GLY A 263 2.90 -13.72 -14.72
C GLY A 263 2.61 -13.38 -16.19
N HIS A 264 2.12 -14.34 -16.99
CA HIS A 264 1.79 -14.10 -18.40
C HIS A 264 0.64 -13.11 -18.54
N ASP A 265 0.80 -12.14 -19.43
CA ASP A 265 -0.19 -11.12 -19.69
C ASP A 265 -0.86 -11.28 -21.07
N LYS A 266 -2.02 -10.66 -21.21
CA LYS A 266 -2.71 -10.53 -22.49
C LYS A 266 -3.45 -9.20 -22.53
N VAL A 267 -3.28 -8.44 -23.60
CA VAL A 267 -4.06 -7.22 -23.83
C VAL A 267 -5.38 -7.58 -24.53
N LEU A 268 -6.49 -7.14 -23.95
CA LEU A 268 -7.85 -7.34 -24.45
C LEU A 268 -8.37 -6.03 -25.07
N PRO A 269 -8.78 -6.04 -26.35
CA PRO A 269 -9.50 -4.93 -26.98
C PRO A 269 -11.00 -4.94 -26.59
N PRO A 270 -11.75 -3.89 -26.97
CA PRO A 270 -13.20 -3.83 -26.71
C PRO A 270 -13.95 -5.03 -27.28
N GLY A 271 -14.96 -5.51 -26.55
CA GLY A 271 -15.78 -6.66 -26.91
C GLY A 271 -15.13 -8.02 -26.59
N GLN A 272 -13.90 -8.07 -26.10
CA GLN A 272 -13.26 -9.31 -25.66
C GLN A 272 -13.38 -9.52 -24.15
N CYS A 273 -13.33 -10.79 -23.76
CA CYS A 273 -13.20 -11.21 -22.38
C CYS A 273 -12.08 -12.25 -22.19
N LYS A 274 -11.56 -12.34 -20.96
CA LYS A 274 -10.64 -13.41 -20.54
C LYS A 274 -11.05 -13.90 -19.17
N LYS A 275 -11.15 -15.22 -19.03
CA LYS A 275 -11.37 -15.89 -17.74
C LYS A 275 -10.08 -16.58 -17.32
N THR A 276 -9.66 -16.32 -16.08
CA THR A 276 -8.47 -16.88 -15.46
C THR A 276 -8.89 -17.67 -14.22
N LYS A 277 -8.23 -18.78 -13.92
CA LYS A 277 -8.47 -19.59 -12.71
C LYS A 277 -7.15 -19.90 -12.01
N THR A 278 -7.14 -19.88 -10.69
CA THR A 278 -5.95 -20.19 -9.87
C THR A 278 -6.32 -20.93 -8.59
N HIS A 279 -5.48 -21.88 -8.17
CA HIS A 279 -5.68 -22.63 -6.93
C HIS A 279 -5.20 -21.83 -5.71
N GLY A 280 -5.90 -21.96 -4.59
CA GLY A 280 -5.67 -21.15 -3.39
C GLY A 280 -4.30 -21.33 -2.73
N ARG A 281 -3.67 -22.51 -2.85
CA ARG A 281 -2.31 -22.77 -2.29
C ARG A 281 -1.19 -21.96 -2.95
N GLY A 282 -1.46 -21.31 -4.09
CA GLY A 282 -0.51 -20.45 -4.80
C GLY A 282 -1.04 -19.03 -5.05
N ALA A 283 -2.17 -18.65 -4.44
CA ALA A 283 -2.70 -17.30 -4.56
C ALA A 283 -1.91 -16.37 -3.62
N PRO A 284 -1.34 -15.26 -4.10
CA PRO A 284 -0.69 -14.25 -3.24
C PRO A 284 -1.65 -13.80 -2.15
N ASP A 285 -1.17 -13.47 -0.95
CA ASP A 285 -2.02 -13.05 0.16
C ASP A 285 -2.89 -11.85 -0.20
N ASP A 286 -4.03 -11.74 0.50
CA ASP A 286 -4.90 -10.59 0.33
C ASP A 286 -4.11 -9.34 0.68
N PRO A 287 -4.06 -8.37 -0.24
CA PRO A 287 -3.70 -7.03 0.16
C PRO A 287 -4.68 -6.57 1.27
N GLY A 288 -4.21 -5.79 2.24
CA GLY A 288 -4.99 -5.37 3.42
C GLY A 288 -4.98 -6.32 4.63
N LYS A 289 -4.58 -7.61 4.50
CA LYS A 289 -4.37 -8.48 5.67
C LYS A 289 -2.96 -8.29 6.25
N GLY A 290 -2.80 -7.34 7.18
CA GLY A 290 -1.61 -7.27 8.02
C GLY A 290 -1.63 -8.33 9.12
N ASN A 291 -0.48 -8.96 9.42
CA ASN A 291 -0.32 -9.79 10.64
C ASN A 291 -0.21 -8.96 11.93
N GLY A 292 -0.28 -7.63 11.83
CA GLY A 292 -0.30 -6.72 12.98
C GLY A 292 -1.71 -6.62 13.54
N LYS A 293 -1.86 -6.91 14.84
CA LYS A 293 -3.04 -6.56 15.64
C LYS A 293 -3.47 -5.13 15.31
N GLY A 294 -4.50 -5.00 14.46
CA GLY A 294 -5.19 -3.75 14.24
C GLY A 294 -5.93 -3.39 15.52
N ASN A 295 -5.25 -2.73 16.46
CA ASN A 295 -5.94 -1.98 17.49
C ASN A 295 -6.24 -0.60 16.90
N GLY A 296 -7.27 -0.57 16.05
CA GLY A 296 -8.05 0.63 15.84
C GLY A 296 -8.72 0.96 17.17
N GLY A 297 -8.12 1.90 17.88
CA GLY A 297 -8.58 2.38 19.18
C GLY A 297 -8.11 3.81 19.38
N GLY A 298 -8.64 4.72 18.57
CA GLY A 298 -8.63 6.14 18.90
C GLY A 298 -9.43 6.36 20.18
N ASN A 299 -8.83 7.06 21.13
CA ASN A 299 -9.46 8.12 21.91
C ASN A 299 -8.36 8.88 22.65
N GLY A 300 -8.03 10.05 22.12
CA GLY A 300 -7.48 11.19 22.84
C GLY A 300 -8.46 12.34 22.71
#